data_AF-K4LSW4-F1
#
_entry.id   AF-K4LSW4-F1
#
_cell.length_a   1.000
_cell.length_b   1.000
_cell.length_c   1.000
_cell.angle_alpha   90.00
_cell.angle_beta   90.00
_cell.angle_gamma   90.00
#
_symmetry.space_group_name_H-M   'P 1'
#
loop_
_entity.id
_entity.type
_entity.pdbx_description
1 polymer ?
#
loop_
_entity_poly.entity_id
_entity_poly.type
_entity_poly.pdbx_seq_one_letter_code
_entity_poly.pdbx_strand_id
1 'polypeptide(L)'
;MPSDRGLLLSELEELNRHLRRRYRAGGTILERRGRARERGVFASLRRLSGKEIRDFFQERTLGGVDGSLVTTGASYPYVVTLFRALARTTGNGGGRRIWAEELFSPLLPRFQESLQAKLEQGLGAEEAMAHLRWGILAQLEARVCAEALAKERPRLMLLDGGFARLEKHAPQMWGSLKAAALDRDVVILGVTEEIASRSLAKALWGDGLLAEAAADREVLFGLLQPGETYLLEEEGTGEKGRIYVRFAGHPQVVAVDYLTAQEKELAQALNFLYTITPAHGRGFPLWLDVVDNEVRLTGEYVEALLAASLEPAMAEVFLRPLRANREL
;
A
#
# COMPACT_ATOMS: atom_id res chain seq x y z
N MET A 1 6.30 44.14 14.75
CA MET A 1 5.57 42.90 14.41
C MET A 1 6.55 41.99 13.71
N PRO A 2 6.88 40.79 14.24
CA PRO A 2 7.66 39.83 13.49
C PRO A 2 6.86 39.50 12.22
N SER A 3 7.47 39.60 11.04
CA SER A 3 6.81 39.16 9.80
C SER A 3 6.40 37.69 9.97
N ASP A 4 5.20 37.28 9.55
CA ASP A 4 4.69 35.89 9.64
C ASP A 4 5.71 34.83 9.20
N ARG A 5 6.62 35.20 8.28
CA ARG A 5 7.74 34.37 7.82
C ARG A 5 8.70 33.93 8.94
N GLY A 6 8.86 34.73 9.99
CA GLY A 6 9.71 34.42 11.15
C GLY A 6 9.04 33.50 12.18
N LEU A 7 7.71 33.54 12.29
CA LEU A 7 6.95 32.69 13.21
C LEU A 7 7.00 31.23 12.75
N LEU A 8 6.65 30.97 11.47
CA LEU A 8 6.67 29.61 10.91
C LEU A 8 8.06 28.99 10.91
N LEU A 9 9.12 29.77 10.64
CA LEU A 9 10.49 29.27 10.71
C LEU A 9 10.85 28.83 12.14
N SER A 10 10.48 29.61 13.15
CA SER A 10 10.69 29.26 14.56
C SER A 10 9.95 27.98 14.95
N GLU A 11 8.69 27.82 14.51
CA GLU A 11 7.91 26.61 14.77
C GLU A 11 8.52 25.37 14.09
N LEU A 12 9.02 25.51 12.85
CA LEU A 12 9.71 24.42 12.15
C LEU A 12 11.05 24.04 12.83
N GLU A 13 11.78 25.02 13.35
CA GLU A 13 12.99 24.77 14.14
C GLU A 13 12.69 24.06 15.45
N GLU A 14 11.59 24.43 16.13
CA GLU A 14 11.11 23.72 17.31
C GLU A 14 10.72 22.28 16.99
N LEU A 15 9.96 22.06 15.90
CA LEU A 15 9.63 20.73 15.42
C LEU A 15 10.88 19.91 15.15
N ASN A 16 11.89 20.44 14.44
CA ASN A 16 13.14 19.75 14.18
C ASN A 16 13.89 19.36 15.47
N ARG A 17 13.91 20.25 16.48
CA ARG A 17 14.46 19.91 17.81
C ARG A 17 13.69 18.77 18.48
N HIS A 18 12.37 18.77 18.38
CA HIS A 18 11.53 17.68 18.88
C HIS A 18 11.83 16.36 18.16
N LEU A 19 11.85 16.36 16.82
CA LEU A 19 12.16 15.19 16.00
C LEU A 19 13.55 14.61 16.30
N ARG A 20 14.57 15.46 16.45
CA ARG A 20 15.93 15.01 16.82
C ARG A 20 15.98 14.35 18.19
N ARG A 21 15.30 14.92 19.19
CA ARG A 21 15.21 14.33 20.54
C ARG A 21 14.50 12.98 20.50
N ARG A 22 13.39 12.91 19.78
CA ARG A 22 12.61 11.69 19.57
C ARG A 22 13.43 10.58 18.92
N TYR A 23 14.14 10.88 17.83
CA TYR A 23 15.02 9.92 17.15
C TYR A 23 16.14 9.41 18.06
N ARG A 24 16.78 10.30 18.84
CA ARG A 24 17.84 9.93 19.80
C ARG A 24 17.32 9.06 20.94
N ALA A 25 16.09 9.31 21.41
CA ALA A 25 15.49 8.52 22.49
C ALA A 25 15.23 7.06 22.10
N GLY A 26 15.10 6.77 20.80
CA GLY A 26 15.08 5.39 20.27
C GLY A 26 16.43 4.66 20.38
N GLY A 27 17.51 5.34 20.76
CA GLY A 27 18.86 4.78 20.87
C GLY A 27 19.61 4.72 19.55
N THR A 28 20.88 4.32 19.62
CA THR A 28 21.75 4.08 18.48
C THR A 28 21.27 2.89 17.64
N ILE A 29 21.76 2.78 16.39
CA ILE A 29 21.48 1.61 15.54
C ILE A 29 21.90 0.31 16.23
N LEU A 30 23.05 0.31 16.91
CA LEU A 30 23.57 -0.87 17.60
C LEU A 30 22.62 -1.33 18.72
N GLU A 31 22.14 -0.40 19.56
CA GLU A 31 21.18 -0.71 20.63
C GLU A 31 19.84 -1.18 20.07
N ARG A 32 19.33 -0.52 19.01
CA ARG A 32 18.10 -0.95 18.34
C ARG A 32 18.22 -2.35 17.76
N ARG A 33 19.35 -2.68 17.12
CA ARG A 33 19.64 -4.03 16.61
C ARG A 33 19.78 -5.05 17.74
N GLY A 34 20.37 -4.66 18.88
CA GLY A 34 20.44 -5.50 20.08
C GLY A 34 19.05 -5.93 20.53
N ARG A 35 18.15 -4.97 20.78
CA ARG A 35 16.76 -5.25 21.17
C ARG A 35 15.99 -6.07 20.13
N ALA A 36 16.21 -5.77 18.84
CA ALA A 36 15.56 -6.53 17.77
C ALA A 36 15.98 -8.01 17.75
N ARG A 37 17.26 -8.32 18.03
CA ARG A 37 17.77 -9.71 18.09
C ARG A 37 17.20 -10.52 19.25
N GLU A 38 16.78 -9.87 20.32
CA GLU A 38 16.16 -10.54 21.47
C GLU A 38 14.71 -10.99 21.19
N ARG A 39 14.11 -10.49 20.10
CA ARG A 39 12.69 -10.67 19.79
C ARG A 39 12.42 -11.18 18.37
N GLY A 40 13.46 -11.44 17.59
CA GLY A 40 13.29 -11.77 16.19
C GLY A 40 14.59 -12.11 15.47
N VAL A 41 14.46 -12.54 14.22
CA VAL A 41 15.53 -13.11 13.43
C VAL A 41 15.87 -12.20 12.25
N PHE A 42 17.17 -11.97 12.06
CA PHE A 42 17.71 -11.35 10.86
C PHE A 42 18.16 -12.43 9.88
N ALA A 43 17.85 -12.25 8.60
CA ALA A 43 18.36 -13.14 7.54
C ALA A 43 18.86 -12.34 6.35
N SER A 44 19.77 -12.93 5.58
CA SER A 44 20.33 -12.30 4.39
C SER A 44 19.64 -12.82 3.13
N LEU A 45 19.35 -11.90 2.22
CA LEU A 45 18.92 -12.16 0.87
C LEU A 45 20.11 -12.21 -0.07
N ARG A 46 19.93 -12.95 -1.16
CA ARG A 46 20.87 -13.02 -2.27
C ARG A 46 20.16 -12.70 -3.57
N ARG A 47 20.88 -12.07 -4.48
CA ARG A 47 20.37 -11.89 -5.85
C ARG A 47 20.38 -13.25 -6.56
N LEU A 48 19.32 -13.52 -7.29
CA LEU A 48 19.16 -14.73 -8.07
C LEU A 48 19.81 -14.56 -9.43
N SER A 49 20.44 -15.62 -9.92
CA SER A 49 20.87 -15.74 -11.30
C SER A 49 19.67 -15.96 -12.24
N GLY A 50 19.86 -15.72 -13.54
CA GLY A 50 18.80 -15.95 -14.52
C GLY A 50 18.30 -17.41 -14.57
N LYS A 51 19.15 -18.39 -14.22
CA LYS A 51 18.74 -19.79 -14.11
C LYS A 51 17.79 -19.99 -12.92
N GLU A 52 18.15 -19.47 -11.75
CA GLU A 52 17.33 -19.61 -10.54
C GLU A 52 15.99 -18.89 -10.64
N ILE A 53 15.94 -17.77 -11.39
CA ILE A 53 14.68 -17.10 -11.71
C ILE A 53 13.81 -18.01 -12.59
N ARG A 54 14.37 -18.61 -13.64
CA ARG A 54 13.60 -19.55 -14.48
C ARG A 54 13.12 -20.76 -13.69
N ASP A 55 13.97 -21.32 -12.84
CA ASP A 55 13.63 -22.47 -12.00
C ASP A 55 12.52 -22.12 -10.99
N PHE A 56 12.50 -20.89 -10.45
CA PHE A 56 11.44 -20.42 -9.55
C PHE A 56 10.10 -20.25 -10.27
N PHE A 57 10.11 -19.63 -11.47
CA PHE A 57 8.90 -19.30 -12.20
C PHE A 57 8.33 -20.46 -13.01
N GLN A 58 9.15 -21.43 -13.44
CA GLN A 58 8.71 -22.60 -14.20
C GLN A 58 7.79 -22.24 -15.38
N GLU A 59 8.20 -21.26 -16.20
CA GLU A 59 7.43 -20.68 -17.32
C GLU A 59 6.13 -19.92 -16.93
N ARG A 60 5.78 -19.85 -15.65
CA ARG A 60 4.68 -19.01 -15.16
C ARG A 60 5.12 -17.57 -15.00
N THR A 61 4.15 -16.67 -14.89
CA THR A 61 4.38 -15.23 -14.94
C THR A 61 4.52 -14.62 -13.54
N LEU A 62 5.04 -13.40 -13.47
CA LEU A 62 4.93 -12.52 -12.32
C LEU A 62 3.67 -11.68 -12.49
N GLY A 63 2.82 -11.61 -11.48
CA GLY A 63 1.65 -10.73 -11.41
C GLY A 63 1.87 -9.58 -10.43
N GLY A 64 1.26 -8.43 -10.72
CA GLY A 64 1.20 -7.27 -9.83
C GLY A 64 -0.19 -6.66 -9.87
N VAL A 65 -0.66 -6.18 -8.72
CA VAL A 65 -1.97 -5.53 -8.56
C VAL A 65 -1.81 -4.23 -7.82
N ASP A 66 -2.42 -3.18 -8.36
CA ASP A 66 -2.57 -1.89 -7.69
C ASP A 66 -3.88 -1.21 -8.12
N GLY A 67 -4.26 -0.17 -7.39
CA GLY A 67 -5.47 0.60 -7.58
C GLY A 67 -5.23 2.10 -7.43
N SER A 68 -5.95 2.88 -8.23
CA SER A 68 -5.90 4.33 -8.20
C SER A 68 -7.30 4.91 -8.07
N LEU A 69 -7.40 6.03 -7.37
CA LEU A 69 -8.61 6.84 -7.31
C LEU A 69 -8.28 8.31 -7.44
N VAL A 70 -9.18 9.06 -8.04
CA VAL A 70 -9.15 10.52 -8.06
C VAL A 70 -10.54 11.03 -7.72
N THR A 71 -10.60 11.99 -6.80
CA THR A 71 -11.84 12.68 -6.42
C THR A 71 -11.79 14.11 -6.94
N THR A 72 -12.86 14.53 -7.60
CA THR A 72 -13.10 15.91 -8.03
C THR A 72 -14.54 16.31 -7.68
N GLY A 73 -14.89 17.57 -7.89
CA GLY A 73 -16.18 18.13 -7.51
C GLY A 73 -16.08 19.19 -6.41
N ALA A 74 -17.24 19.63 -5.92
CA ALA A 74 -17.37 20.60 -4.86
C ALA A 74 -17.39 19.92 -3.47
N SER A 75 -18.02 20.53 -2.48
CA SER A 75 -18.26 19.88 -1.19
C SER A 75 -19.37 18.84 -1.29
N TYR A 76 -19.47 17.97 -0.29
CA TYR A 76 -20.62 17.07 -0.12
C TYR A 76 -21.96 17.80 -0.37
N PRO A 77 -22.91 17.19 -1.12
CA PRO A 77 -22.86 15.86 -1.74
C PRO A 77 -22.25 15.83 -3.15
N TYR A 78 -21.78 16.96 -3.67
CA TYR A 78 -21.44 17.13 -5.08
C TYR A 78 -19.99 16.75 -5.41
N VAL A 79 -19.61 15.55 -4.98
CA VAL A 79 -18.29 14.96 -5.28
C VAL A 79 -18.46 13.77 -6.19
N VAL A 80 -17.44 13.55 -7.00
CA VAL A 80 -17.32 12.40 -7.88
C VAL A 80 -15.94 11.79 -7.68
N THR A 81 -15.88 10.49 -7.41
CA THR A 81 -14.63 9.73 -7.33
C THR A 81 -14.62 8.67 -8.41
N LEU A 82 -13.58 8.67 -9.24
CA LEU A 82 -13.30 7.62 -10.20
C LEU A 82 -12.28 6.67 -9.60
N PHE A 83 -12.51 5.39 -9.78
CA PHE A 83 -11.61 4.33 -9.35
C PHE A 83 -11.21 3.50 -10.56
N ARG A 84 -9.97 3.02 -10.55
CA ARG A 84 -9.55 1.90 -11.38
C ARG A 84 -8.58 1.01 -10.63
N ALA A 85 -8.63 -0.28 -10.91
CA ALA A 85 -7.64 -1.25 -10.47
C ALA A 85 -7.11 -2.01 -11.68
N LEU A 86 -5.85 -2.43 -11.58
CA LEU A 86 -5.14 -3.17 -12.60
C LEU A 86 -4.50 -4.39 -11.98
N ALA A 87 -4.75 -5.56 -12.56
CA ALA A 87 -3.84 -6.68 -12.44
C ALA A 87 -3.05 -6.82 -13.75
N ARG A 88 -1.72 -6.82 -13.65
CA ARG A 88 -0.82 -6.99 -14.79
C ARG A 88 0.10 -8.17 -14.57
N THR A 89 0.26 -9.01 -15.58
CA THR A 89 1.24 -10.09 -15.60
C THR A 89 2.42 -9.76 -16.50
N THR A 90 3.58 -10.39 -16.26
CA THR A 90 4.67 -10.43 -17.24
C THR A 90 4.36 -11.43 -18.35
N GLY A 91 5.00 -11.31 -19.51
CA GLY A 91 4.84 -12.27 -20.61
C GLY A 91 5.28 -11.72 -21.97
N ASN A 92 5.49 -12.63 -22.92
CA ASN A 92 5.82 -12.28 -24.31
C ASN A 92 4.69 -11.42 -24.91
N GLY A 93 5.04 -10.28 -25.51
CA GLY A 93 4.06 -9.31 -26.04
C GLY A 93 3.55 -8.27 -25.05
N GLY A 94 4.19 -8.12 -23.88
CA GLY A 94 3.90 -7.03 -22.94
C GLY A 94 2.95 -7.38 -21.79
N GLY A 95 2.66 -8.68 -21.61
CA GLY A 95 1.86 -9.22 -20.52
C GLY A 95 0.37 -8.93 -20.61
N ARG A 96 -0.44 -9.65 -19.82
CA ARG A 96 -1.89 -9.42 -19.79
C ARG A 96 -2.26 -8.32 -18.81
N ARG A 97 -3.28 -7.54 -19.15
CA ARG A 97 -3.86 -6.49 -18.32
C ARG A 97 -5.32 -6.83 -18.05
N ILE A 98 -5.71 -6.76 -16.78
CA ILE A 98 -7.08 -6.96 -16.34
C ILE A 98 -7.48 -5.71 -15.57
N TRP A 99 -8.49 -5.01 -16.07
CA TRP A 99 -8.95 -3.74 -15.55
C TRP A 99 -10.30 -3.90 -14.86
N ALA A 100 -10.52 -3.14 -13.80
CA ALA A 100 -11.83 -2.91 -13.23
C ALA A 100 -11.96 -1.44 -12.82
N GLU A 101 -13.12 -0.84 -13.07
CA GLU A 101 -13.37 0.58 -12.85
C GLU A 101 -14.70 0.76 -12.12
N GLU A 102 -14.83 1.84 -11.36
CA GLU A 102 -16.09 2.22 -10.69
C GLU A 102 -16.18 3.75 -10.57
N LEU A 103 -17.41 4.25 -10.54
CA LEU A 103 -17.72 5.65 -10.28
C LEU A 103 -18.48 5.74 -8.97
N PHE A 104 -18.00 6.56 -8.04
CA PHE A 104 -18.72 6.90 -6.81
C PHE A 104 -19.18 8.35 -6.83
N SER A 105 -20.43 8.57 -6.43
CA SER A 105 -20.93 9.88 -6.02
C SER A 105 -22.04 9.68 -4.99
N PRO A 106 -22.13 10.52 -3.93
CA PRO A 106 -23.24 10.50 -2.99
C PRO A 106 -24.62 10.67 -3.65
N LEU A 107 -24.65 11.27 -4.85
CA LEU A 107 -25.88 11.51 -5.61
C LEU A 107 -26.41 10.25 -6.32
N LEU A 108 -25.59 9.21 -6.48
CA LEU A 108 -26.01 7.99 -7.18
C LEU A 108 -26.81 7.08 -6.24
N PRO A 109 -28.03 6.64 -6.63
CA PRO A 109 -28.91 5.84 -5.76
C PRO A 109 -28.25 4.60 -5.16
N ARG A 110 -27.38 3.92 -5.94
CA ARG A 110 -26.68 2.70 -5.52
C ARG A 110 -25.74 2.88 -4.32
N PHE A 111 -25.38 4.10 -3.95
CA PHE A 111 -24.53 4.38 -2.78
C PHE A 111 -25.28 5.05 -1.63
N GLN A 112 -26.52 5.53 -1.84
CA GLN A 112 -27.26 6.28 -0.84
C GLN A 112 -27.58 5.44 0.40
N GLU A 113 -27.98 4.19 0.22
CA GLU A 113 -28.27 3.27 1.34
C GLU A 113 -27.01 3.00 2.17
N SER A 114 -25.89 2.69 1.52
CA SER A 114 -24.62 2.43 2.21
C SER A 114 -24.07 3.68 2.90
N LEU A 115 -24.27 4.86 2.31
CA LEU A 115 -23.90 6.14 2.90
C LEU A 115 -24.79 6.46 4.11
N GLN A 116 -26.10 6.31 3.99
CA GLN A 116 -27.05 6.54 5.07
C GLN A 116 -26.77 5.63 6.27
N ALA A 117 -26.52 4.34 6.04
CA ALA A 117 -26.14 3.40 7.09
C ALA A 117 -24.85 3.82 7.83
N LYS A 118 -23.90 4.47 7.15
CA LYS A 118 -22.67 5.00 7.75
C LYS A 118 -22.92 6.27 8.54
N LEU A 119 -23.79 7.16 8.05
CA LEU A 119 -24.21 8.36 8.78
C LEU A 119 -24.97 8.00 10.06
N GLU A 120 -25.83 6.98 10.01
CA GLU A 120 -26.58 6.46 11.18
C GLU A 120 -25.66 5.82 12.23
N GLN A 121 -24.45 5.40 11.85
CA GLN A 121 -23.39 4.97 12.78
C GLN A 121 -22.69 6.16 13.48
N GLY A 122 -23.15 7.39 13.24
CA GLY A 122 -22.60 8.61 13.84
C GLY A 122 -21.38 9.19 13.12
N LEU A 123 -21.02 8.64 11.95
CA LEU A 123 -19.92 9.16 11.15
C LEU A 123 -20.33 10.45 10.44
N GLY A 124 -19.41 11.42 10.36
CA GLY A 124 -19.61 12.60 9.50
C GLY A 124 -19.63 12.20 8.03
N ALA A 125 -20.21 13.05 7.17
CA ALA A 125 -20.33 12.76 5.74
C ALA A 125 -18.99 12.47 5.05
N GLU A 126 -17.93 13.21 5.38
CA GLU A 126 -16.59 12.99 4.82
C GLU A 126 -15.99 11.64 5.24
N GLU A 127 -16.16 11.27 6.50
CA GLU A 127 -15.68 10.00 7.04
C GLU A 127 -16.47 8.83 6.45
N ALA A 128 -17.79 8.93 6.38
CA ALA A 128 -18.65 7.94 5.74
C ALA A 128 -18.24 7.72 4.26
N MET A 129 -18.01 8.81 3.51
CA MET A 129 -17.49 8.71 2.14
C MET A 129 -16.12 8.05 2.10
N ALA A 130 -15.17 8.44 2.96
CA ALA A 130 -13.84 7.83 2.99
C ALA A 130 -13.92 6.30 3.19
N HIS A 131 -14.76 5.85 4.12
CA HIS A 131 -15.00 4.42 4.36
C HIS A 131 -15.54 3.68 3.14
N LEU A 132 -16.50 4.28 2.42
CA LEU A 132 -17.04 3.69 1.20
C LEU A 132 -15.98 3.62 0.10
N ARG A 133 -15.21 4.70 -0.11
CA ARG A 133 -14.15 4.76 -1.11
C ARG A 133 -13.07 3.70 -0.86
N TRP A 134 -12.64 3.51 0.38
CA TRP A 134 -11.70 2.45 0.74
C TRP A 134 -12.26 1.05 0.45
N GLY A 135 -13.56 0.84 0.73
CA GLY A 135 -14.28 -0.38 0.38
C GLY A 135 -14.28 -0.66 -1.13
N ILE A 136 -14.65 0.34 -1.93
CA ILE A 136 -14.72 0.22 -3.39
C ILE A 136 -13.35 -0.13 -3.98
N LEU A 137 -12.30 0.62 -3.61
CA LEU A 137 -10.95 0.36 -4.14
C LEU A 137 -10.46 -1.05 -3.79
N ALA A 138 -10.59 -1.46 -2.52
CA ALA A 138 -10.20 -2.79 -2.07
C ALA A 138 -10.95 -3.91 -2.82
N GLN A 139 -12.24 -3.72 -3.11
CA GLN A 139 -13.03 -4.69 -3.87
C GLN A 139 -12.59 -4.75 -5.35
N LEU A 140 -12.24 -3.62 -5.96
CA LEU A 140 -11.73 -3.60 -7.34
C LEU A 140 -10.38 -4.31 -7.45
N GLU A 141 -9.45 -4.02 -6.55
CA GLU A 141 -8.14 -4.68 -6.47
C GLU A 141 -8.30 -6.19 -6.26
N ALA A 142 -9.19 -6.58 -5.33
CA ALA A 142 -9.47 -7.98 -5.09
C ALA A 142 -10.07 -8.69 -6.32
N ARG A 143 -10.92 -7.99 -7.08
CA ARG A 143 -11.56 -8.52 -8.30
C ARG A 143 -10.55 -8.78 -9.40
N VAL A 144 -9.72 -7.80 -9.73
CA VAL A 144 -8.69 -7.95 -10.78
C VAL A 144 -7.65 -8.99 -10.38
N CYS A 145 -7.31 -9.06 -9.09
CA CYS A 145 -6.44 -10.12 -8.56
C CYS A 145 -7.06 -11.50 -8.76
N ALA A 146 -8.31 -11.71 -8.35
CA ALA A 146 -9.00 -12.99 -8.48
C ALA A 146 -9.09 -13.44 -9.93
N GLU A 147 -9.39 -12.51 -10.84
CA GLU A 147 -9.45 -12.78 -12.26
C GLU A 147 -8.07 -13.16 -12.83
N ALA A 148 -7.00 -12.47 -12.42
CA ALA A 148 -5.64 -12.81 -12.82
C ALA A 148 -5.19 -14.19 -12.30
N LEU A 149 -5.51 -14.52 -11.04
CA LEU A 149 -5.27 -15.85 -10.49
C LEU A 149 -6.01 -16.93 -11.30
N ALA A 150 -7.25 -16.66 -11.70
CA ALA A 150 -8.06 -17.62 -12.45
C ALA A 150 -7.55 -17.84 -13.89
N LYS A 151 -7.23 -16.75 -14.60
CA LYS A 151 -6.90 -16.79 -16.05
C LYS A 151 -5.42 -17.02 -16.33
N GLU A 152 -4.54 -16.43 -15.53
CA GLU A 152 -3.11 -16.35 -15.84
C GLU A 152 -2.26 -17.26 -14.96
N ARG A 153 -2.75 -17.62 -13.76
CA ARG A 153 -2.06 -18.48 -12.79
C ARG A 153 -0.56 -18.13 -12.63
N PRO A 154 -0.22 -16.87 -12.29
CA PRO A 154 1.18 -16.47 -12.13
C PRO A 154 1.87 -17.30 -11.05
N ARG A 155 3.19 -17.43 -11.06
CA ARG A 155 3.91 -18.08 -9.95
C ARG A 155 3.85 -17.23 -8.69
N LEU A 156 4.00 -15.92 -8.87
CA LEU A 156 4.07 -14.93 -7.81
C LEU A 156 3.11 -13.78 -8.15
N MET A 157 2.23 -13.44 -7.22
CA MET A 157 1.32 -12.31 -7.30
C MET A 157 1.70 -11.29 -6.22
N LEU A 158 2.01 -10.07 -6.63
CA LEU A 158 2.33 -8.95 -5.74
C LEU A 158 1.12 -8.02 -5.64
N LEU A 159 0.76 -7.63 -4.42
CA LEU A 159 -0.24 -6.60 -4.16
C LEU A 159 0.47 -5.36 -3.64
N ASP A 160 0.11 -4.19 -4.15
CA ASP A 160 0.55 -2.93 -3.54
C ASP A 160 -0.23 -2.67 -2.24
N GLY A 161 0.49 -2.73 -1.13
CA GLY A 161 -0.01 -2.68 0.24
C GLY A 161 -0.23 -4.04 0.90
N GLY A 162 -0.34 -3.99 2.22
CA GLY A 162 -0.50 -5.17 3.07
C GLY A 162 -1.91 -5.77 3.06
N PHE A 163 -2.01 -7.03 3.50
CA PHE A 163 -3.27 -7.78 3.50
C PHE A 163 -4.34 -7.18 4.42
N ALA A 164 -3.94 -6.41 5.44
CA ALA A 164 -4.86 -5.77 6.38
C ALA A 164 -5.90 -4.87 5.71
N ARG A 165 -5.56 -4.23 4.59
CA ARG A 165 -6.51 -3.39 3.83
C ARG A 165 -7.64 -4.25 3.27
N LEU A 166 -7.31 -5.35 2.59
CA LEU A 166 -8.29 -6.27 2.01
C LEU A 166 -9.10 -6.99 3.09
N GLU A 167 -8.48 -7.38 4.20
CA GLU A 167 -9.19 -7.96 5.35
C GLU A 167 -10.25 -7.03 5.92
N LYS A 168 -9.91 -5.75 6.10
CA LYS A 168 -10.80 -4.76 6.69
C LYS A 168 -11.91 -4.34 5.74
N HIS A 169 -11.59 -4.16 4.45
CA HIS A 169 -12.47 -3.49 3.50
C HIS A 169 -13.14 -4.43 2.49
N ALA A 170 -12.63 -5.65 2.32
CA ALA A 170 -13.18 -6.68 1.43
C ALA A 170 -13.03 -8.11 2.00
N PRO A 171 -13.45 -8.39 3.25
CA PRO A 171 -13.13 -9.63 3.96
C PRO A 171 -13.55 -10.91 3.23
N GLN A 172 -14.75 -10.93 2.62
CA GLN A 172 -15.26 -12.09 1.88
C GLN A 172 -14.42 -12.37 0.62
N MET A 173 -14.04 -11.32 -0.10
CA MET A 173 -13.18 -11.44 -1.28
C MET A 173 -11.76 -11.85 -0.87
N TRP A 174 -11.24 -11.32 0.23
CA TRP A 174 -9.94 -11.72 0.77
C TRP A 174 -9.89 -13.21 1.11
N GLY A 175 -10.90 -13.74 1.82
CA GLY A 175 -11.00 -15.17 2.11
C GLY A 175 -10.96 -16.02 0.84
N SER A 176 -11.71 -15.61 -0.19
CA SER A 176 -11.76 -16.29 -1.49
C SER A 176 -10.42 -16.19 -2.23
N LEU A 177 -9.73 -15.05 -2.17
CA LEU A 177 -8.41 -14.84 -2.78
C LEU A 177 -7.34 -15.72 -2.16
N LYS A 178 -7.29 -15.81 -0.82
CA LYS A 178 -6.38 -16.72 -0.12
C LYS A 178 -6.58 -18.16 -0.58
N ALA A 179 -7.82 -18.64 -0.56
CA ALA A 179 -8.15 -19.98 -1.00
C ALA A 179 -7.75 -20.22 -2.45
N ALA A 180 -8.05 -19.27 -3.35
CA ALA A 180 -7.73 -19.38 -4.76
C ALA A 180 -6.21 -19.41 -5.03
N ALA A 181 -5.44 -18.60 -4.31
CA ALA A 181 -3.98 -18.55 -4.42
C ALA A 181 -3.34 -19.87 -3.95
N LEU A 182 -3.80 -20.42 -2.82
CA LEU A 182 -3.32 -21.70 -2.29
C LEU A 182 -3.68 -22.87 -3.21
N ASP A 183 -4.93 -22.95 -3.66
CA ASP A 183 -5.43 -23.99 -4.58
C ASP A 183 -4.66 -24.02 -5.93
N ARG A 184 -4.19 -22.85 -6.38
CA ARG A 184 -3.47 -22.71 -7.66
C ARG A 184 -1.95 -22.68 -7.53
N ASP A 185 -1.42 -22.94 -6.33
CA ASP A 185 0.01 -22.82 -6.04
C ASP A 185 0.60 -21.48 -6.55
N VAL A 186 -0.08 -20.39 -6.23
CA VAL A 186 0.36 -19.01 -6.51
C VAL A 186 0.85 -18.41 -5.22
N VAL A 187 2.13 -18.06 -5.13
CA VAL A 187 2.66 -17.30 -4.00
C VAL A 187 2.06 -15.89 -4.05
N ILE A 188 1.40 -15.44 -2.99
CA ILE A 188 0.82 -14.10 -2.92
C ILE A 188 1.49 -13.28 -1.82
N LEU A 189 1.97 -12.09 -2.16
CA LEU A 189 2.65 -11.19 -1.23
C LEU A 189 2.03 -9.81 -1.27
N GLY A 190 1.77 -9.21 -0.11
CA GLY A 190 1.41 -7.80 0.01
C GLY A 190 2.64 -6.97 0.35
N VAL A 191 2.98 -5.98 -0.46
CA VAL A 191 4.20 -5.17 -0.26
C VAL A 191 3.81 -3.77 0.16
N THR A 192 4.12 -3.38 1.39
CA THR A 192 3.85 -2.05 1.92
C THR A 192 5.13 -1.23 1.97
N GLU A 193 5.19 -0.16 1.19
CA GLU A 193 6.30 0.79 1.25
C GLU A 193 6.25 1.67 2.50
N GLU A 194 5.11 2.33 2.75
CA GLU A 194 4.94 3.20 3.91
C GLU A 194 4.39 2.43 5.11
N ILE A 195 5.29 2.04 6.01
CA ILE A 195 4.92 1.33 7.24
C ILE A 195 4.40 2.33 8.28
N ALA A 196 3.07 2.44 8.35
CA ALA A 196 2.37 3.26 9.35
C ALA A 196 1.97 2.47 10.64
N SER A 197 2.23 1.17 10.68
CA SER A 197 1.95 0.34 11.86
C SER A 197 2.85 0.69 13.05
N ARG A 198 2.47 0.18 14.22
CA ARG A 198 3.09 0.52 15.51
C ARG A 198 3.39 -0.73 16.36
N SER A 199 3.13 -1.92 15.82
CA SER A 199 3.23 -3.18 16.56
C SER A 199 4.68 -3.52 16.88
N LEU A 200 5.60 -3.30 15.93
CA LEU A 200 7.01 -3.52 16.13
C LEU A 200 7.62 -2.53 17.13
N ALA A 201 7.24 -1.25 17.04
CA ALA A 201 7.70 -0.23 17.98
C ALA A 201 7.29 -0.57 19.41
N LYS A 202 6.05 -1.00 19.61
CA LYS A 202 5.59 -1.49 20.92
C LYS A 202 6.38 -2.71 21.39
N ALA A 203 6.61 -3.68 20.50
CA ALA A 203 7.33 -4.91 20.84
C ALA A 203 8.81 -4.66 21.21
N LEU A 204 9.48 -3.74 20.51
CA LEU A 204 10.93 -3.53 20.65
C LEU A 204 11.31 -2.41 21.63
N TRP A 205 10.45 -1.43 21.86
CA TRP A 205 10.72 -0.31 22.77
C TRP A 205 9.93 -0.37 24.08
N GLY A 206 9.04 -1.35 24.25
CA GLY A 206 8.31 -1.61 25.49
C GLY A 206 7.24 -0.55 25.78
N ASP A 207 6.96 -0.35 27.07
CA ASP A 207 5.94 0.59 27.53
C ASP A 207 6.53 1.99 27.83
N GLY A 208 5.76 3.02 27.48
CA GLY A 208 6.12 4.42 27.71
C GLY A 208 5.71 5.33 26.56
N LEU A 209 5.57 6.63 26.85
CA LEU A 209 5.07 7.66 25.91
C LEU A 209 5.79 7.69 24.55
N LEU A 210 7.08 7.31 24.52
CA LEU A 210 7.86 7.29 23.30
C LEU A 210 7.50 6.10 22.39
N ALA A 211 7.32 4.91 22.97
CA ALA A 211 6.85 3.71 22.27
C ALA A 211 5.36 3.85 21.88
N GLU A 212 4.55 4.47 22.74
CA GLU A 212 3.13 4.77 22.52
C GLU A 212 2.85 5.86 21.48
N ALA A 213 3.87 6.53 20.96
CA ALA A 213 3.74 7.43 19.83
C ALA A 213 4.52 6.95 18.59
N ALA A 214 5.34 5.90 18.73
CA ALA A 214 6.25 5.44 17.68
C ALA A 214 5.58 4.62 16.59
N ALA A 215 5.94 4.94 15.35
CA ALA A 215 5.68 4.12 14.20
C ALA A 215 6.83 3.14 13.96
N ASP A 216 6.53 1.96 13.43
CA ASP A 216 7.50 0.89 13.14
C ASP A 216 8.61 1.39 12.22
N ARG A 217 8.28 2.29 11.27
CA ARG A 217 9.26 2.94 10.39
C ARG A 217 10.38 3.65 11.16
N GLU A 218 10.10 4.25 12.32
CA GLU A 218 11.10 4.95 13.12
C GLU A 218 12.11 3.96 13.73
N VAL A 219 11.64 2.77 14.11
CA VAL A 219 12.46 1.69 14.65
C VAL A 219 13.35 1.09 13.57
N LEU A 220 12.75 0.85 12.39
CA LEU A 220 13.37 0.18 11.26
C LEU A 220 14.33 1.06 10.46
N PHE A 221 14.20 2.39 10.55
CA PHE A 221 15.01 3.30 9.75
C PHE A 221 16.51 3.12 10.02
N GLY A 222 17.23 2.65 8.99
CA GLY A 222 18.66 2.31 9.06
C GLY A 222 18.99 1.10 9.92
N LEU A 223 17.99 0.32 10.39
CA LEU A 223 18.19 -0.87 11.20
C LEU A 223 18.79 -2.01 10.38
N LEU A 224 18.21 -2.27 9.21
CA LEU A 224 18.59 -3.37 8.31
C LEU A 224 19.73 -2.97 7.39
N GLN A 225 20.60 -3.91 7.03
CA GLN A 225 21.54 -3.76 5.91
C GLN A 225 20.83 -3.98 4.57
N PRO A 226 21.32 -3.41 3.46
CA PRO A 226 20.80 -3.75 2.13
C PRO A 226 20.88 -5.26 1.89
N GLY A 227 19.78 -5.87 1.44
CA GLY A 227 19.65 -7.31 1.31
C GLY A 227 19.45 -8.05 2.63
N GLU A 228 19.00 -7.39 3.69
CA GLU A 228 18.67 -8.03 4.97
C GLU A 228 17.16 -8.00 5.22
N THR A 229 16.67 -9.04 5.88
CA THR A 229 15.31 -9.14 6.39
C THR A 229 15.30 -9.16 7.91
N TYR A 230 14.17 -8.78 8.50
CA TYR A 230 13.88 -8.98 9.90
C TYR A 230 12.46 -9.52 10.08
N LEU A 231 12.37 -10.66 10.75
CA LEU A 231 11.11 -11.28 11.15
C LEU A 231 11.00 -11.17 12.67
N LEU A 232 9.95 -10.52 13.16
CA LEU A 232 9.62 -10.54 14.58
C LEU A 232 9.09 -11.93 14.93
N GLU A 233 9.63 -12.55 15.98
CA GLU A 233 9.08 -13.80 16.51
C GLU A 233 7.82 -13.45 17.30
N GLU A 234 6.65 -13.60 16.68
CA GLU A 234 5.37 -13.43 17.35
C GLU A 234 4.96 -14.75 18.04
N GLU A 235 4.41 -14.65 19.25
CA GLU A 235 3.78 -15.77 19.94
C GLU A 235 2.41 -16.06 19.29
N GLY A 236 2.35 -16.90 18.25
CA GLY A 236 1.07 -17.37 17.71
C GLY A 236 1.09 -17.94 16.28
N THR A 237 0.14 -18.83 15.99
CA THR A 237 -0.10 -19.48 14.70
C THR A 237 -1.07 -18.66 13.83
N GLY A 238 -0.72 -17.43 13.49
CA GLY A 238 -1.53 -16.62 12.58
C GLY A 238 -1.58 -17.22 11.17
N GLU A 239 -2.66 -16.98 10.42
CA GLU A 239 -2.77 -17.40 9.01
C GLU A 239 -1.87 -16.59 8.04
N LYS A 240 -1.31 -15.47 8.54
CA LYS A 240 -0.40 -14.60 7.82
C LYS A 240 0.76 -14.18 8.71
N GLY A 241 1.89 -13.88 8.08
CA GLY A 241 3.03 -13.25 8.72
C GLY A 241 3.41 -11.95 8.02
N ARG A 242 4.27 -11.16 8.67
CA ARG A 242 4.87 -9.94 8.14
C ARG A 242 6.37 -9.98 8.34
N ILE A 243 7.12 -9.72 7.28
CA ILE A 243 8.58 -9.61 7.31
C ILE A 243 9.01 -8.23 6.82
N TYR A 244 10.01 -7.66 7.47
CA TYR A 244 10.58 -6.36 7.13
C TYR A 244 11.83 -6.55 6.29
N VAL A 245 11.96 -5.82 5.18
CA VAL A 245 13.03 -6.07 4.20
C VAL A 245 13.62 -4.76 3.69
N ARG A 246 14.95 -4.70 3.59
CA ARG A 246 15.64 -3.59 2.94
C ARG A 246 16.22 -4.03 1.60
N PHE A 247 15.47 -3.82 0.52
CA PHE A 247 15.88 -4.26 -0.82
C PHE A 247 16.92 -3.36 -1.50
N ALA A 248 17.12 -2.12 -1.05
CA ALA A 248 18.00 -1.14 -1.70
C ALA A 248 18.92 -0.42 -0.71
N GLY A 249 19.79 0.43 -1.25
CA GLY A 249 20.68 1.29 -0.48
C GLY A 249 19.97 2.36 0.34
N HIS A 250 18.72 2.71 0.02
CA HIS A 250 17.93 3.64 0.82
C HIS A 250 17.67 3.07 2.24
N PRO A 251 17.76 3.87 3.33
CA PRO A 251 17.62 3.39 4.71
C PRO A 251 16.20 3.01 5.14
N GLN A 252 15.18 3.33 4.33
CA GLN A 252 13.83 2.85 4.57
C GLN A 252 13.70 1.36 4.27
N VAL A 253 12.72 0.76 4.92
CA VAL A 253 12.43 -0.67 4.93
C VAL A 253 11.00 -0.82 4.42
N VAL A 254 10.75 -1.84 3.62
CA VAL A 254 9.39 -2.23 3.20
C VAL A 254 8.91 -3.38 4.07
N ALA A 255 7.60 -3.49 4.26
CA ALA A 255 6.98 -4.65 4.89
C ALA A 255 6.40 -5.56 3.81
N VAL A 256 6.58 -6.88 3.98
CA VAL A 256 6.02 -7.91 3.10
C VAL A 256 5.12 -8.81 3.93
N ASP A 257 3.83 -8.78 3.62
CA ASP A 257 2.83 -9.69 4.17
C ASP A 257 2.81 -10.97 3.33
N TYR A 258 2.74 -12.12 3.99
CA TYR A 258 2.71 -13.44 3.36
C TYR A 258 1.72 -14.36 4.09
N LEU A 259 1.22 -15.39 3.40
CA LEU A 259 0.42 -16.43 4.02
C LEU A 259 1.33 -17.45 4.69
N THR A 260 1.05 -17.83 5.94
CA THR A 260 1.88 -18.79 6.69
C THR A 260 1.98 -20.15 5.97
N ALA A 261 0.91 -20.54 5.27
CA ALA A 261 0.91 -21.74 4.42
C ALA A 261 1.93 -21.70 3.26
N GLN A 262 2.44 -20.51 2.91
CA GLN A 262 3.41 -20.28 1.83
C GLN A 262 4.82 -19.95 2.35
N GLU A 263 5.07 -20.07 3.65
CA GLU A 263 6.34 -19.68 4.29
C GLU A 263 7.56 -20.38 3.66
N LYS A 264 7.42 -21.62 3.21
CA LYS A 264 8.48 -22.37 2.52
C LYS A 264 8.96 -21.69 1.22
N GLU A 265 8.09 -20.96 0.55
CA GLU A 265 8.39 -20.26 -0.71
C GLU A 265 8.91 -18.83 -0.49
N LEU A 266 8.74 -18.30 0.74
CA LEU A 266 8.98 -16.90 1.06
C LEU A 266 10.44 -16.49 0.76
N ALA A 267 11.41 -17.32 1.17
CA ALA A 267 12.82 -17.01 0.96
C ALA A 267 13.17 -16.83 -0.53
N GLN A 268 12.63 -17.68 -1.40
CA GLN A 268 12.88 -17.60 -2.84
C GLN A 268 12.16 -16.39 -3.47
N ALA A 269 10.92 -16.12 -3.05
CA ALA A 269 10.18 -14.95 -3.48
C ALA A 269 10.87 -13.63 -3.07
N LEU A 270 11.37 -13.54 -1.82
CA LEU A 270 12.11 -12.37 -1.34
C LEU A 270 13.45 -12.18 -2.06
N ASN A 271 14.19 -13.27 -2.34
CA ASN A 271 15.40 -13.20 -3.15
C ASN A 271 15.10 -12.68 -4.57
N PHE A 272 13.98 -13.10 -5.16
CA PHE A 272 13.52 -12.57 -6.43
C PHE A 272 13.18 -11.07 -6.35
N LEU A 273 12.40 -10.64 -5.34
CA LEU A 273 12.09 -9.22 -5.12
C LEU A 273 13.35 -8.37 -4.92
N TYR A 274 14.34 -8.88 -4.18
CA TYR A 274 15.64 -8.21 -4.03
C TYR A 274 16.39 -8.10 -5.36
N THR A 275 16.27 -9.12 -6.21
CA THR A 275 16.92 -9.14 -7.54
C THR A 275 16.33 -8.09 -8.47
N ILE A 276 15.01 -7.93 -8.50
CA ILE A 276 14.34 -6.95 -9.39
C ILE A 276 14.29 -5.53 -8.81
N THR A 277 14.56 -5.36 -7.51
CA THR A 277 14.60 -4.02 -6.91
C THR A 277 15.90 -3.28 -7.29
N PRO A 278 15.81 -2.05 -7.84
CA PRO A 278 16.98 -1.24 -8.15
C PRO A 278 17.79 -0.89 -6.90
N ALA A 279 19.10 -1.16 -6.93
CA ALA A 279 19.98 -0.99 -5.76
C ALA A 279 20.06 0.47 -5.25
N HIS A 280 19.91 1.44 -6.15
CA HIS A 280 19.94 2.88 -5.84
C HIS A 280 18.56 3.53 -5.82
N GLY A 281 17.49 2.73 -5.86
CA GLY A 281 16.11 3.21 -5.77
C GLY A 281 15.63 3.40 -4.32
N ARG A 282 14.33 3.70 -4.18
CA ARG A 282 13.65 3.86 -2.89
C ARG A 282 13.51 2.58 -2.05
N GLY A 283 13.80 1.42 -2.65
CA GLY A 283 13.68 0.11 -2.00
C GLY A 283 12.37 -0.63 -2.31
N PHE A 284 11.59 -0.14 -3.26
CA PHE A 284 10.34 -0.76 -3.71
C PHE A 284 10.56 -1.63 -4.96
N PRO A 285 9.89 -2.80 -5.09
CA PRO A 285 10.06 -3.68 -6.25
C PRO A 285 9.65 -3.01 -7.57
N LEU A 286 10.54 -3.07 -8.57
CA LEU A 286 10.33 -2.46 -9.89
C LEU A 286 8.99 -2.83 -10.53
N TRP A 287 8.55 -4.08 -10.36
CA TRP A 287 7.31 -4.53 -10.97
C TRP A 287 6.08 -3.80 -10.42
N LEU A 288 6.06 -3.49 -9.12
CA LEU A 288 4.96 -2.72 -8.55
C LEU A 288 4.99 -1.25 -9.01
N ASP A 289 6.18 -0.65 -9.16
CA ASP A 289 6.31 0.70 -9.77
C ASP A 289 5.71 0.74 -11.20
N VAL A 290 5.90 -0.34 -11.98
CA VAL A 290 5.32 -0.46 -13.33
C VAL A 290 3.80 -0.52 -13.28
N VAL A 291 3.23 -1.25 -12.31
CA VAL A 291 1.77 -1.38 -12.16
C VAL A 291 1.14 -0.09 -11.63
N ASP A 292 1.74 0.53 -10.60
CA ASP A 292 1.31 1.84 -10.04
C ASP A 292 1.28 2.91 -11.14
N ASN A 293 2.35 3.06 -11.90
CA ASN A 293 2.41 4.05 -12.97
C ASN A 293 1.31 3.82 -14.03
N GLU A 294 1.04 2.57 -14.38
CA GLU A 294 0.03 2.26 -15.39
C GLU A 294 -1.40 2.44 -14.87
N VAL A 295 -1.67 2.11 -13.60
CA VAL A 295 -3.01 2.24 -12.97
C VAL A 295 -3.30 3.66 -12.48
N ARG A 296 -2.34 4.58 -12.49
CA ARG A 296 -2.52 5.95 -11.97
C ARG A 296 -3.57 6.77 -12.73
N LEU A 297 -4.66 7.15 -12.07
CA LEU A 297 -5.56 8.18 -12.59
C LEU A 297 -4.93 9.56 -12.38
N THR A 298 -4.92 10.40 -13.42
CA THR A 298 -4.51 11.81 -13.29
C THR A 298 -5.74 12.71 -13.20
N GLY A 299 -5.60 13.86 -12.54
CA GLY A 299 -6.66 14.87 -12.48
C GLY A 299 -7.08 15.30 -13.89
N GLU A 300 -6.12 15.55 -14.77
CA GLU A 300 -6.37 15.93 -16.17
C GLU A 300 -7.21 14.90 -16.93
N TYR A 301 -6.91 13.60 -16.76
CA TYR A 301 -7.69 12.54 -17.39
C TYR A 301 -9.14 12.52 -16.87
N VAL A 302 -9.32 12.67 -15.56
CA VAL A 302 -10.66 12.69 -14.95
C VAL A 302 -11.46 13.91 -15.42
N GLU A 303 -10.85 15.09 -15.43
CA GLU A 303 -11.51 16.32 -15.91
C GLU A 303 -11.92 16.19 -17.38
N ALA A 304 -11.04 15.64 -18.24
CA ALA A 304 -11.38 15.39 -19.65
C ALA A 304 -12.54 14.40 -19.80
N LEU A 305 -12.56 13.33 -19.01
CA LEU A 305 -13.63 12.33 -19.03
C LEU A 305 -14.97 12.92 -18.57
N LEU A 306 -14.97 13.75 -17.52
CA LEU A 306 -16.17 14.43 -17.04
C LEU A 306 -16.67 15.45 -18.08
N ALA A 307 -15.78 16.24 -18.68
CA ALA A 307 -16.14 17.21 -19.71
C ALA A 307 -16.73 16.55 -20.97
N ALA A 308 -16.28 15.35 -21.31
CA ALA A 308 -16.81 14.58 -22.44
C ALA A 308 -18.15 13.88 -22.12
N SER A 309 -18.44 13.62 -20.84
CA SER A 309 -19.56 12.77 -20.43
C SER A 309 -20.74 13.51 -19.79
N LEU A 310 -20.51 14.71 -19.26
CA LEU A 310 -21.52 15.50 -18.56
C LEU A 310 -21.91 16.74 -19.36
N GLU A 311 -23.19 17.13 -19.26
CA GLU A 311 -23.63 18.41 -19.80
C GLU A 311 -22.89 19.56 -19.10
N PRO A 312 -22.32 20.53 -19.85
CA PRO A 312 -21.53 21.62 -19.26
C PRO A 312 -22.28 22.40 -18.17
N ALA A 313 -23.59 22.64 -18.36
CA ALA A 313 -24.41 23.33 -17.38
C ALA A 313 -24.56 22.54 -16.07
N MET A 314 -24.66 21.20 -16.14
CA MET A 314 -24.77 20.36 -14.94
C MET A 314 -23.44 20.28 -14.21
N ALA A 315 -22.32 20.16 -14.93
CA ALA A 315 -20.99 20.19 -14.35
C ALA A 315 -20.70 21.52 -13.64
N GLU A 316 -21.09 22.66 -14.24
CA GLU A 316 -20.94 23.99 -13.64
C GLU A 316 -21.75 24.13 -12.35
N VAL A 317 -23.03 23.74 -12.36
CA VAL A 317 -23.93 23.91 -11.21
C VAL A 317 -23.56 23.01 -10.03
N PHE A 318 -23.23 21.74 -10.30
CA PHE A 318 -23.05 20.76 -9.25
C PHE A 318 -21.59 20.50 -8.91
N LEU A 319 -20.69 20.40 -9.88
CA LEU A 319 -19.34 19.88 -9.65
C LEU A 319 -18.27 20.96 -9.52
N ARG A 320 -18.42 22.14 -10.13
CA ARG A 320 -17.36 23.15 -10.08
C ARG A 320 -17.33 23.91 -8.74
N PRO A 321 -16.22 23.88 -7.99
CA PRO A 321 -16.07 24.72 -6.81
C PRO A 321 -15.87 26.19 -7.23
N LEU A 322 -16.65 27.12 -6.64
CA LEU A 322 -16.50 28.57 -6.89
C LEU A 322 -15.08 29.12 -6.59
N ARG A 323 -14.29 28.40 -5.77
CA ARG A 323 -12.91 28.78 -5.44
C ARG A 323 -11.91 28.52 -6.59
N ALA A 324 -12.24 27.65 -7.54
CA ALA A 324 -11.38 27.37 -8.70
C ALA A 324 -11.29 28.56 -9.68
N ASN A 325 -12.25 29.50 -9.63
CA ASN A 325 -12.27 30.70 -10.48
C ASN A 325 -11.41 31.86 -9.97
N ARG A 326 -10.61 31.68 -8.90
CA ARG A 326 -9.77 32.75 -8.33
C ARG A 326 -8.36 32.82 -8.93
N GLU A 327 -7.98 31.88 -9.79
CA GLU A 327 -6.66 31.82 -10.42
C GLU A 327 -6.67 32.17 -11.92
N LEU A 328 -7.74 32.84 -12.39
CA LEU A 328 -7.81 33.46 -13.73
C LEU A 328 -7.64 34.97 -13.66
#